data_AF-A0A5T3CCC6-F1
#
_entry.id   AF-A0A5T3CCC6-F1
#
_cell.length_a   1.000
_cell.length_b   1.000
_cell.length_c   1.000
_cell.angle_alpha   90.00
_cell.angle_beta   90.00
_cell.angle_gamma   90.00
#
_symmetry.space_group_name_H-M   'P 1'
#
loop_
_entity.id
_entity.type
_entity.pdbx_description
1 polymer ?
#
loop_
_entity_poly.entity_id
_entity_poly.type
_entity_poly.pdbx_seq_one_letter_code
_entity_poly.pdbx_strand_id
1 'polypeptide(L)'
;YNGAPFDKNTFPKLGAVYPAGVLPDLRGEFIRGWDDGRGVDAGRIILAQQGDAIRNITGFVSGSSGVSFDSFSGAFYDSGVRSGRRPESTTIVDMNDDFAFDASRVVPTANENRPRNLAFNYIVRAA
;
A
#
# COMPACT_ATOMS: atom_id res chain seq x y z
N TYR A 1 14.40 18.16 -8.91
CA TYR A 1 13.81 17.63 -7.66
C TYR A 1 14.58 16.40 -7.22
N ASN A 2 15.72 16.60 -6.59
CA ASN A 2 16.68 15.57 -6.21
C ASN A 2 17.41 15.93 -4.91
N GLY A 3 16.84 16.83 -4.09
CA GLY A 3 17.50 17.31 -2.88
C GLY A 3 18.65 18.30 -3.11
N ALA A 4 18.93 18.72 -4.34
CA ALA A 4 20.07 19.58 -4.61
C ALA A 4 19.88 21.00 -4.04
N PRO A 5 20.95 21.61 -3.49
CA PRO A 5 20.96 23.02 -3.15
C PRO A 5 20.96 23.90 -4.40
N PHE A 6 20.50 25.14 -4.27
CA PHE A 6 20.58 26.17 -5.31
C PHE A 6 20.84 27.55 -4.71
N ASP A 7 21.44 28.44 -5.50
CA ASP A 7 21.66 29.82 -5.10
C ASP A 7 20.38 30.66 -5.30
N LYS A 8 19.85 31.18 -4.19
CA LYS A 8 18.66 32.04 -4.17
C LYS A 8 18.90 33.41 -4.79
N ASN A 9 20.14 33.90 -4.82
CA ASN A 9 20.48 35.16 -5.46
C ASN A 9 20.45 35.02 -6.98
N THR A 10 20.98 33.89 -7.49
CA THR A 10 20.92 33.54 -8.91
C THR A 10 19.49 33.20 -9.36
N PHE A 11 18.70 32.54 -8.51
CA PHE A 11 17.32 32.11 -8.81
C PHE A 11 16.29 32.67 -7.80
N PRO A 12 16.00 33.98 -7.81
CA PRO A 12 15.18 34.62 -6.79
C PRO A 12 13.73 34.14 -6.77
N LYS A 13 13.13 33.85 -7.94
CA LYS A 13 11.76 33.30 -8.01
C LYS A 13 11.68 31.89 -7.44
N LEU A 14 12.70 31.07 -7.69
CA LEU A 14 12.78 29.73 -7.11
C LEU A 14 12.99 29.83 -5.58
N GLY A 15 13.80 30.78 -5.13
CA GLY A 15 14.00 31.07 -3.71
C GLY A 15 12.74 31.54 -2.99
N ALA A 16 11.83 32.23 -3.68
CA ALA A 16 10.53 32.61 -3.13
C ALA A 16 9.61 31.39 -2.90
N VAL A 17 9.71 30.35 -3.75
CA VAL A 17 8.94 29.10 -3.60
C VAL A 17 9.60 28.13 -2.62
N TYR A 18 10.94 28.05 -2.62
CA TYR A 18 11.73 27.18 -1.74
C TYR A 18 12.73 28.01 -0.90
N PRO A 19 12.30 28.63 0.20
CA PRO A 19 13.13 29.56 0.97
C PRO A 19 14.40 28.94 1.59
N ALA A 20 14.40 27.63 1.78
CA ALA A 20 15.55 26.87 2.28
C ALA A 20 16.73 26.85 1.28
N GLY A 21 16.53 27.21 0.00
CA GLY A 21 17.58 27.13 -1.01
C GLY A 21 17.93 25.69 -1.41
N VAL A 22 17.00 24.76 -1.18
CA VAL A 22 17.15 23.34 -1.49
C VAL A 22 15.87 22.85 -2.15
N LEU A 23 16.00 22.08 -3.23
CA LEU A 23 14.86 21.44 -3.88
C LEU A 23 14.36 20.25 -3.04
N PRO A 24 13.05 19.97 -3.03
CA PRO A 24 12.56 18.70 -2.53
C PRO A 24 13.20 17.52 -3.27
N ASP A 25 13.42 16.42 -2.56
CA ASP A 25 13.79 15.14 -3.15
C ASP A 25 12.51 14.35 -3.44
N LEU A 26 12.20 14.16 -4.72
CA LEU A 26 10.98 13.47 -5.18
C LEU A 26 11.31 12.16 -5.90
N ARG A 27 12.54 11.66 -5.76
CA ARG A 27 12.95 10.40 -6.39
C ARG A 27 12.19 9.25 -5.73
N GLY A 28 11.43 8.51 -6.52
CA GLY A 28 10.56 7.42 -6.03
C GLY A 28 9.17 7.87 -5.58
N GLU A 29 8.88 9.18 -5.59
CA GLU A 29 7.61 9.71 -5.09
C GLU A 29 6.57 9.87 -6.22
N PHE A 30 5.31 9.58 -5.87
CA PHE A 30 4.16 9.91 -6.70
C PHE A 30 3.54 11.23 -6.24
N ILE A 31 3.38 12.18 -7.16
CA ILE A 31 2.79 13.48 -6.85
C ILE A 31 1.27 13.41 -6.98
N ARG A 32 0.56 13.88 -5.95
CA ARG A 32 -0.88 14.13 -5.97
C ARG A 32 -1.16 15.62 -5.90
N GLY A 33 -2.31 16.03 -6.45
CA GLY A 33 -2.81 17.39 -6.25
C GLY A 33 -3.06 17.67 -4.78
N TRP A 34 -2.64 18.85 -4.32
CA TRP A 34 -3.02 19.37 -3.01
C TRP A 34 -4.52 19.66 -2.98
N ASP A 35 -5.17 19.40 -1.84
CA ASP A 35 -6.62 19.45 -1.71
C ASP A 35 -7.21 20.85 -1.96
N ASP A 36 -6.49 21.89 -1.51
CA ASP A 36 -6.85 23.31 -1.64
C ASP A 36 -8.35 23.62 -1.38
N GLY A 37 -8.91 22.98 -0.35
CA GLY A 37 -10.29 23.20 0.09
C GLY A 37 -11.35 22.30 -0.55
N ARG A 38 -10.99 21.33 -1.39
CA ARG A 38 -11.95 20.37 -1.98
C ARG A 38 -12.51 19.37 -0.96
N GLY A 39 -11.79 19.08 0.12
CA GLY A 39 -12.20 18.18 1.20
C GLY A 39 -11.96 16.69 0.94
N VAL A 40 -11.31 16.32 -0.16
CA VAL A 40 -10.93 14.92 -0.45
C VAL A 40 -9.76 14.49 0.42
N ASP A 41 -8.91 15.45 0.79
CA ASP A 41 -7.67 15.23 1.51
C ASP A 41 -7.41 16.35 2.52
N ALA A 42 -8.43 16.59 3.35
CA ALA A 42 -8.47 17.67 4.31
C ALA A 42 -7.34 17.58 5.34
N GLY A 43 -6.74 18.74 5.66
CA GLY A 43 -5.69 18.86 6.66
C GLY A 43 -4.28 18.49 6.16
N ARG A 44 -4.14 17.99 4.93
CA ARG A 44 -2.81 17.74 4.35
C ARG A 44 -2.13 19.04 3.94
N ILE A 45 -0.88 19.21 4.36
CA ILE A 45 -0.05 20.37 3.98
C ILE A 45 0.74 20.10 2.70
N ILE A 46 1.12 21.16 1.98
CA ILE A 46 1.92 21.05 0.76
C ILE A 46 3.28 20.40 1.08
N LEU A 47 3.77 19.54 0.18
CA LEU A 47 5.01 18.75 0.32
C LEU A 47 5.04 17.73 1.48
N ALA A 48 3.93 17.47 2.17
CA ALA A 48 3.88 16.36 3.12
C ALA A 48 3.98 15.00 2.40
N GLN A 49 4.88 14.15 2.89
CA GLN A 49 5.00 12.77 2.44
C GLN A 49 3.88 11.90 3.00
N GLN A 50 3.46 10.92 2.21
CA GLN A 50 2.54 9.87 2.62
C GLN A 50 3.04 8.55 2.02
N GLY A 51 3.19 7.54 2.87
CA GLY A 51 3.52 6.19 2.43
C GLY A 51 2.41 5.56 1.58
N ASP A 52 2.74 4.49 0.88
CA ASP A 52 1.77 3.71 0.13
C ASP A 52 0.75 3.03 1.07
N ALA A 53 -0.46 2.86 0.56
CA ALA A 53 -1.52 2.15 1.27
C ALA A 53 -2.47 1.52 0.27
N ILE A 54 -2.98 0.34 0.61
CA ILE A 54 -4.19 -0.21 0.01
C ILE A 54 -5.40 0.12 0.88
N ARG A 55 -6.60 0.02 0.32
CA ARG A 55 -7.81 0.01 1.14
C ARG A 55 -7.78 -1.24 2.04
N ASN A 56 -8.31 -1.08 3.25
CA ASN A 56 -8.40 -2.20 4.19
C ASN A 56 -9.16 -3.36 3.56
N ILE A 57 -8.66 -4.58 3.72
CA ILE A 57 -9.33 -5.81 3.32
C ILE A 57 -9.85 -6.45 4.60
N THR A 58 -11.17 -6.45 4.76
CA THR A 58 -11.83 -7.00 5.95
C THR A 58 -12.53 -8.31 5.61
N GLY A 59 -12.48 -9.26 6.54
CA GLY A 59 -13.24 -10.50 6.49
C GLY A 59 -13.49 -11.02 7.90
N PHE A 60 -14.51 -11.85 8.07
CA PHE A 60 -14.83 -12.49 9.34
C PHE A 60 -15.31 -13.91 9.08
N VAL A 61 -14.87 -14.84 9.92
CA VAL A 61 -15.30 -16.23 9.88
C VAL A 61 -15.68 -16.63 11.30
N SER A 62 -16.90 -17.15 11.49
CA SER A 62 -17.33 -17.76 12.74
C SER A 62 -17.95 -19.14 12.49
N GLY A 63 -17.68 -20.07 13.40
CA GLY A 63 -18.32 -21.37 13.44
C GLY A 63 -18.57 -21.77 14.88
N SER A 64 -19.79 -22.17 15.22
CA SER A 64 -20.16 -22.56 16.58
C SER A 64 -19.67 -23.96 16.98
N SER A 65 -19.28 -24.79 16.01
CA SER A 65 -18.85 -26.18 16.22
C SER A 65 -17.69 -26.57 15.29
N GLY A 66 -16.95 -25.56 14.80
CA GLY A 66 -15.96 -25.67 13.72
C GLY A 66 -16.44 -25.03 12.42
N VAL A 67 -15.50 -24.76 11.51
CA VAL A 67 -15.76 -24.28 10.14
C VAL A 67 -15.26 -25.34 9.19
N SER A 68 -16.12 -25.82 8.29
CA SER A 68 -15.76 -26.84 7.30
C SER A 68 -15.78 -26.24 5.91
N PHE A 69 -14.70 -26.42 5.16
CA PHE A 69 -14.55 -25.91 3.80
C PHE A 69 -14.54 -27.07 2.80
N ASP A 70 -15.49 -27.07 1.87
CA ASP A 70 -15.61 -28.09 0.82
C ASP A 70 -14.65 -27.82 -0.36
N SER A 71 -14.39 -26.54 -0.67
CA SER A 71 -13.43 -26.15 -1.71
C SER A 71 -12.85 -24.76 -1.45
N PHE A 72 -11.70 -24.48 -2.07
CA PHE A 72 -11.03 -23.19 -2.04
C PHE A 72 -10.80 -22.69 -3.47
N SER A 73 -10.85 -21.37 -3.65
CA SER A 73 -10.58 -20.73 -4.93
C SER A 73 -10.02 -19.32 -4.74
N GLY A 74 -9.30 -18.86 -5.76
CA GLY A 74 -8.68 -17.54 -5.77
C GLY A 74 -7.63 -17.36 -4.67
N ALA A 75 -7.76 -16.26 -3.92
CA ALA A 75 -6.84 -15.90 -2.84
C ALA A 75 -6.93 -16.84 -1.63
N PHE A 76 -8.02 -17.60 -1.51
CA PHE A 76 -8.17 -18.58 -0.43
C PHE A 76 -7.63 -19.93 -0.85
N TYR A 77 -6.98 -20.62 0.08
CA TYR A 77 -6.42 -21.95 -0.13
C TYR A 77 -6.29 -22.73 1.18
N ASP A 78 -6.15 -24.04 1.03
CA ASP A 78 -5.80 -24.97 2.12
C ASP A 78 -4.29 -24.84 2.40
N SER A 79 -3.93 -24.39 3.60
CA SER A 79 -2.53 -24.17 3.98
C SER A 79 -1.85 -25.37 4.63
N GLY A 80 -2.52 -26.52 4.73
CA GLY A 80 -1.98 -27.63 5.51
C GLY A 80 -2.44 -29.03 5.11
N VAL A 81 -2.27 -29.95 6.05
CA VAL A 81 -2.63 -31.35 5.89
C VAL A 81 -4.06 -31.52 6.40
N ARG A 82 -4.89 -32.21 5.62
CA ARG A 82 -6.26 -32.57 6.02
C ARG A 82 -6.27 -33.34 7.34
N SER A 83 -6.55 -32.65 8.44
CA SER A 83 -6.48 -33.23 9.78
C SER A 83 -7.52 -32.64 10.75
N GLY A 84 -8.68 -32.28 10.19
CA GLY A 84 -9.81 -31.76 10.94
C GLY A 84 -10.17 -32.59 12.17
N ARG A 85 -10.20 -31.92 13.32
CA ARG A 85 -10.64 -32.49 14.60
C ARG A 85 -11.73 -31.64 15.22
N ARG A 86 -12.92 -32.22 15.42
CA ARG A 86 -13.99 -31.55 16.17
C ARG A 86 -13.59 -31.41 17.64
N PRO A 87 -14.01 -30.34 18.35
CA PRO A 87 -13.67 -30.12 19.76
C PRO A 87 -13.98 -31.31 20.68
N GLU A 88 -15.01 -32.09 20.36
CA GLU A 88 -15.52 -33.21 21.17
C GLU A 88 -15.01 -34.59 20.72
N SER A 89 -14.19 -34.66 19.66
CA SER A 89 -13.71 -35.91 19.07
C SER A 89 -12.25 -36.19 19.44
N THR A 90 -11.90 -37.46 19.69
CA THR A 90 -10.50 -37.92 19.76
C THR A 90 -9.99 -38.46 18.42
N THR A 91 -10.89 -38.64 17.45
CA THR A 91 -10.59 -39.10 16.09
C THR A 91 -10.35 -37.91 15.17
N ILE A 92 -9.27 -37.97 14.39
CA ILE A 92 -8.98 -37.07 13.28
C ILE A 92 -9.81 -37.52 12.08
N VAL A 93 -10.46 -36.59 11.39
CA VAL A 93 -11.11 -36.83 10.11
C VAL A 93 -10.34 -36.11 9.00
N ASP A 94 -10.19 -36.77 7.85
CA ASP A 94 -9.51 -36.25 6.67
C ASP A 94 -10.35 -35.15 5.98
N MET A 95 -10.48 -34.00 6.65
CA MET A 95 -11.22 -32.83 6.18
C MET A 95 -10.31 -31.60 6.22
N ASN A 96 -10.59 -30.62 5.34
CA ASN A 96 -9.88 -29.35 5.35
C ASN A 96 -10.32 -28.54 6.58
N ASP A 97 -9.38 -28.26 7.48
CA ASP A 97 -9.55 -27.45 8.68
C ASP A 97 -8.65 -26.20 8.69
N ASP A 98 -7.64 -26.18 7.82
CA ASP A 98 -6.78 -25.03 7.59
C ASP A 98 -7.34 -24.14 6.48
N PHE A 99 -7.41 -22.84 6.77
CA PHE A 99 -7.83 -21.81 5.83
C PHE A 99 -6.84 -20.66 5.88
N ALA A 100 -6.28 -20.31 4.73
CA ALA A 100 -5.39 -19.17 4.58
C ALA A 100 -5.84 -18.25 3.45
N PHE A 101 -5.49 -16.97 3.59
CA PHE A 101 -5.62 -15.96 2.56
C PHE A 101 -4.24 -15.53 2.07
N ASP A 102 -4.04 -15.64 0.77
CA ASP A 102 -2.88 -15.09 0.07
C ASP A 102 -3.33 -14.43 -1.24
N ALA A 103 -3.29 -13.10 -1.26
CA ALA A 103 -3.63 -12.30 -2.43
C ALA A 103 -2.72 -12.60 -3.63
N SER A 104 -1.47 -13.03 -3.42
CA SER A 104 -0.49 -13.29 -4.48
C SER A 104 -0.93 -14.35 -5.48
N ARG A 105 -1.88 -15.20 -5.08
CA ARG A 105 -2.48 -16.25 -5.92
C ARG A 105 -3.34 -15.72 -7.06
N VAL A 106 -3.82 -14.49 -6.97
CA VAL A 106 -4.74 -13.88 -7.96
C VAL A 106 -4.31 -12.49 -8.43
N VAL A 107 -3.39 -11.83 -7.72
CA VAL A 107 -2.85 -10.53 -8.11
C VAL A 107 -1.33 -10.48 -7.88
N PRO A 108 -0.57 -9.71 -8.69
CA PRO A 108 0.84 -9.45 -8.41
C PRO A 108 1.00 -8.72 -7.07
N THR A 109 1.93 -9.19 -6.22
CA THR A 109 2.28 -8.55 -4.95
C THR A 109 3.74 -8.11 -4.93
N ALA A 110 4.05 -7.12 -4.11
CA ALA A 110 5.39 -6.61 -3.86
C ALA A 110 5.45 -6.00 -2.45
N ASN A 111 6.65 -5.62 -1.99
CA ASN A 111 6.84 -4.94 -0.69
C ASN A 111 6.21 -3.52 -0.65
N GLU A 112 5.87 -2.95 -1.81
CA GLU A 112 5.27 -1.63 -1.98
C GLU A 112 4.04 -1.75 -2.89
N ASN A 113 2.92 -1.14 -2.50
CA ASN A 113 1.74 -0.99 -3.33
C ASN A 113 1.95 0.13 -4.34
N ARG A 114 2.15 -0.25 -5.61
CA ARG A 114 2.31 0.70 -6.71
C ARG A 114 1.62 0.21 -7.98
N PRO A 115 0.99 1.13 -8.74
CA PRO A 115 0.61 0.81 -10.10
C PRO A 115 1.86 0.61 -10.97
N ARG A 116 1.66 0.03 -12.16
CA ARG A 116 2.69 0.06 -13.20
C ARG A 116 3.08 1.50 -13.50
N ASN A 117 4.36 1.78 -13.50
CA ASN A 117 4.90 3.12 -13.69
C ASN A 117 6.19 3.09 -14.51
N LEU A 118 6.57 4.25 -15.05
CA LEU A 118 7.83 4.49 -15.72
C LEU A 118 8.58 5.56 -14.94
N ALA A 119 9.85 5.31 -14.63
CA ALA A 119 10.69 6.30 -13.95
C ALA A 119 11.01 7.47 -14.89
N PHE A 120 10.76 8.70 -14.42
CA PHE A 120 11.07 9.94 -15.13
C PHE A 120 11.57 11.00 -14.14
N ASN A 121 12.42 11.92 -14.61
CA ASN A 121 12.96 12.98 -13.77
C ASN A 121 11.99 14.15 -13.63
N TYR A 122 11.63 14.49 -12.39
CA TYR A 122 10.93 15.75 -12.13
C TYR A 122 11.90 16.93 -12.26
N ILE A 123 11.50 17.91 -13.08
CA ILE A 123 12.23 19.16 -13.29
C ILE A 123 11.40 20.35 -12.83
N VAL A 124 12.07 21.40 -12.35
CA VAL A 124 11.46 22.70 -12.05
C VAL A 124 12.17 23.76 -12.86
N ARG A 125 11.43 24.75 -13.33
CA ARG A 125 12.02 25.92 -13.97
C ARG A 125 12.63 26.81 -12.89
N ALA A 126 13.92 27.14 -13.03
CA ALA A 126 14.64 27.97 -12.06
C ALA A 126 14.47 29.50 -12.30
N ALA A 127 13.74 29.90 -13.35
CA ALA A 127 13.66 31.26 -13.88
C ALA A 127 12.50 32.12 -13.34
#